data_AF-A0A7W7RHP8-F1
#
_entry.id   AF-A0A7W7RHP8-F1
#
_cell.length_a   1.000
_cell.length_b   1.000
_cell.length_c   1.000
_cell.angle_alpha   90.00
_cell.angle_beta   90.00
_cell.angle_gamma   90.00
#
_symmetry.space_group_name_H-M   'P 1'
#
loop_
_entity.id
_entity.type
_entity.pdbx_description
1 polymer ?
#
loop_
_entity_poly.entity_id
_entity_poly.type
_entity_poly.pdbx_seq_one_letter_code
_entity_poly.pdbx_strand_id
1 'polypeptide(L)' 'MSESMSAKLAKAARVYREAPENLKTTILKAADEGMKPAAITRAIEHTYTADYVARLVREHKKDKADDS' A
#
# COMPACT_ATOMS: atom_id res chain seq x y z
N MET A 1 25.61 -1.88 21.19
CA MET A 1 25.05 -3.21 21.54
C MET A 1 24.51 -3.84 20.27
N SER A 2 24.89 -5.07 19.93
CA SER A 2 24.35 -5.77 18.76
C SER A 2 22.93 -6.24 19.05
N GLU A 3 21.99 -5.93 18.15
CA GLU A 3 20.62 -6.44 18.20
C GLU A 3 20.62 -7.98 18.24
N SER A 4 19.89 -8.58 19.18
CA SER A 4 19.77 -10.04 19.29
C SER A 4 19.03 -10.61 18.07
N MET A 5 19.31 -11.86 17.70
CA MET A 5 18.62 -12.51 16.58
C MET A 5 17.10 -12.57 16.79
N SER A 6 16.66 -12.75 18.04
CA SER A 6 15.24 -12.72 18.41
C SER A 6 14.59 -11.36 18.13
N ALA A 7 15.28 -10.25 18.41
CA ALA A 7 14.78 -8.91 18.09
C ALA A 7 14.68 -8.68 16.58
N LYS A 8 15.68 -9.15 15.80
CA LYS A 8 15.64 -9.11 14.33
C LYS A 8 14.45 -9.88 13.76
N LEU A 9 14.18 -11.08 14.28
CA LEU A 9 13.03 -11.89 13.87
C LEU A 9 11.70 -11.21 14.22
N ALA A 10 11.56 -10.66 15.43
CA ALA A 10 10.37 -9.93 15.84
C ALA A 10 10.10 -8.71 14.93
N LYS A 11 11.15 -7.97 14.57
CA LYS A 11 11.07 -6.85 13.63
C LYS A 11 10.64 -7.30 12.24
N ALA A 12 11.26 -8.36 11.71
CA ALA A 12 10.90 -8.90 10.40
C ALA A 12 9.43 -9.35 10.36
N ALA A 13 8.96 -10.05 11.39
CA ALA A 13 7.58 -10.49 11.51
C ALA A 13 6.59 -9.30 11.55
N ARG A 14 6.95 -8.23 12.26
CA ARG A 14 6.16 -6.99 12.30
C ARG A 14 6.09 -6.32 10.94
N VAL A 15 7.23 -6.13 10.28
CA VAL A 15 7.28 -5.51 8.94
C VAL A 15 6.45 -6.31 7.94
N TYR A 16 6.58 -7.63 7.96
CA TYR A 16 5.79 -8.50 7.08
C TYR A 16 4.28 -8.35 7.32
N ARG A 17 3.86 -8.25 8.59
CA ARG A 17 2.45 -8.10 8.96
C ARG A 17 1.88 -6.73 8.52
N GLU A 18 2.67 -5.67 8.64
CA GLU A 18 2.25 -4.30 8.32
C GLU A 18 2.39 -3.97 6.82
N ALA A 19 3.22 -4.71 6.07
CA ALA A 19 3.54 -4.44 4.67
C ALA A 19 2.30 -4.31 3.75
N PRO A 20 1.26 -5.16 3.84
CA PRO A 20 0.09 -5.03 2.98
C PRO A 20 -0.67 -3.70 3.17
N GLU A 21 -0.89 -3.28 4.42
CA GLU A 21 -1.59 -2.04 4.74
C GLU A 21 -0.75 -0.80 4.39
N ASN A 22 0.56 -0.88 4.61
CA ASN A 22 1.49 0.18 4.19
C ASN A 22 1.50 0.34 2.66
N LEU A 23 1.46 -0.78 1.92
CA LEU A 23 1.40 -0.76 0.46
C LEU A 23 0.08 -0.15 -0.04
N LYS A 24 -1.06 -0.56 0.53
CA LYS A 24 -2.37 0.05 0.20
C LYS A 24 -2.37 1.55 0.47
N THR A 25 -1.88 1.98 1.63
CA THR A 25 -1.79 3.41 1.98
C THR A 25 -0.94 4.18 0.97
N THR A 26 0.19 3.61 0.53
CA THR A 26 1.06 4.21 -0.48
C THR A 26 0.39 4.28 -1.85
N ILE A 27 -0.35 3.24 -2.26
CA ILE A 27 -1.16 3.23 -3.48
C ILE A 27 -2.17 4.38 -3.48
N LEU A 28 -2.88 4.59 -2.36
CA LEU A 28 -3.89 5.64 -2.26
C LEU A 28 -3.28 7.04 -2.32
N LYS A 29 -2.14 7.27 -1.63
CA LYS A 29 -1.39 8.53 -1.72
C LYS A 29 -0.92 8.82 -3.15
N ALA A 30 -0.36 7.83 -3.84
CA ALA A 30 0.04 7.98 -5.24
C ALA A 30 -1.16 8.38 -6.14
N ALA A 31 -2.34 7.81 -5.89
CA ALA A 31 -3.55 8.17 -6.60
C ALA A 31 -4.04 9.59 -6.27
N ASP A 32 -3.89 10.04 -5.03
CA ASP A 32 -4.16 11.42 -4.60
C ASP A 32 -3.23 12.43 -5.28
N GLU A 33 -1.97 12.05 -5.51
CA GLU A 33 -0.98 12.82 -6.29
C GLU A 33 -1.23 12.76 -7.81
N GLY A 34 -2.27 12.07 -8.26
CA GLY A 34 -2.70 12.03 -9.66
C GLY A 34 -2.14 10.85 -10.48
N MET A 35 -1.43 9.90 -9.87
CA MET A 35 -1.01 8.70 -10.59
C MET A 35 -2.22 7.85 -11.02
N LYS A 36 -2.19 7.38 -12.27
CA LYS A 36 -3.22 6.48 -12.81
C LYS A 36 -3.03 5.06 -12.26
N PRO A 37 -4.11 4.28 -12.04
CA PRO A 37 -4.03 2.89 -11.54
C PRO A 37 -3.02 2.02 -12.28
N ALA A 38 -2.98 2.06 -13.62
CA ALA A 38 -2.02 1.29 -14.41
C ALA A 38 -0.55 1.68 -14.18
N ALA A 39 -0.27 2.94 -13.86
CA ALA A 39 1.08 3.37 -13.50
C ALA A 39 1.46 2.87 -12.10
N ILE A 40 0.52 2.94 -11.15
CA ILE A 40 0.70 2.42 -9.79
C ILE A 40 0.95 0.91 -9.82
N THR A 41 0.15 0.13 -10.55
CA THR A 41 0.31 -1.32 -10.69
C THR A 41 1.70 -1.71 -11.19
N ARG A 42 2.25 -0.96 -12.15
CA ARG A 42 3.62 -1.18 -12.64
C ARG A 42 4.67 -0.80 -11.60
N ALA A 43 4.47 0.30 -10.87
CA ALA A 43 5.39 0.75 -9.84
C ALA A 43 5.47 -0.21 -8.64
N ILE A 44 4.39 -0.93 -8.33
CA ILE A 44 4.37 -1.96 -7.28
C ILE A 44 4.74 -3.35 -7.82
N GLU A 45 5.36 -3.43 -8.99
CA GLU A 45 5.79 -4.68 -9.64
C GLU A 45 4.68 -5.73 -9.73
N HIS A 46 3.44 -5.29 -9.97
CA HIS A 46 2.27 -6.17 -10.04
C HIS A 46 2.00 -6.99 -8.76
N THR A 47 2.49 -6.54 -7.59
CA THR A 47 2.17 -7.12 -6.27
C THR A 47 0.66 -7.25 -6.06
N TYR A 48 -0.11 -6.30 -6.61
CA TYR A 48 -1.56 -6.42 -6.78
C TYR A 48 -1.95 -6.26 -8.24
N THR A 49 -3.10 -6.85 -8.59
CA THR A 49 -3.66 -6.77 -9.95
C THR A 49 -4.11 -5.34 -10.29
N ALA A 50 -4.13 -5.02 -11.58
CA ALA A 50 -4.62 -3.73 -12.06
C ALA A 50 -6.06 -3.45 -11.62
N ASP A 51 -6.93 -4.47 -11.66
CA ASP A 51 -8.32 -4.35 -11.25
C ASP A 51 -8.47 -4.06 -9.75
N TYR A 52 -7.65 -4.72 -8.93
CA TYR A 52 -7.66 -4.48 -7.49
C TYR A 52 -7.21 -3.06 -7.16
N VAL A 53 -6.11 -2.59 -7.79
CA VAL A 53 -5.63 -1.20 -7.62
C VAL A 53 -6.68 -0.19 -8.09
N ALA A 54 -7.30 -0.42 -9.25
CA ALA A 54 -8.35 0.46 -9.77
C ALA A 54 -9.57 0.50 -8.84
N ARG A 55 -9.96 -0.64 -8.26
CA ARG A 55 -11.04 -0.69 -7.26
C ARG A 55 -10.69 0.10 -6.00
N LEU A 56 -9.50 -0.11 -5.42
CA LEU A 56 -9.04 0.64 -4.23
C LEU A 56 -9.08 2.16 -4.45
N VAL A 57 -8.58 2.62 -5.60
CA VAL A 57 -8.56 4.06 -5.93
C VAL A 57 -9.96 4.62 -6.10
N ARG A 58 -10.90 3.86 -6.69
CA ARG A 58 -12.30 4.29 -6.83
C ARG A 58 -13.00 4.39 -5.48
N GLU A 59 -12.84 3.39 -4.62
CA GLU A 59 -13.43 3.38 -3.27
C GLU A 59 -12.92 4.57 -2.46
N HIS A 60 -11.60 4.78 -2.42
CA HIS A 60 -10.99 5.91 -1.71
C HIS A 60 -11.47 7.29 -2.19
N LYS A 61 -11.65 7.47 -3.50
CA LYS A 61 -12.19 8.72 -4.06
C LYS A 61 -13.66 8.94 -3.72
N LYS A 62 -14.44 7.86 -3.65
CA LYS A 62 -15.83 7.93 -3.23
C LYS A 62 -15.93 8.32 -1.75
N ASP A 63 -15.16 7.65 -0.89
CA ASP A 63 -15.16 7.93 0.55
C ASP A 63 -14.77 9.39 0.83
N LYS A 64 -13.77 9.93 0.12
CA LYS A 64 -13.40 11.36 0.21
C LYS A 64 -14.48 12.33 -0.25
N ALA A 65 -15.29 11.95 -1.24
CA ALA A 65 -16.38 12.77 -1.74
C ALA A 65 -17.57 12.76 -0.77
N ASP A 66 -17.80 11.65 -0.08
CA ASP A 66 -18.85 11.52 0.94
C ASP A 66 -18.50 12.28 2.25
N ASP A 67 -17.20 12.50 2.52
CA ASP A 67 -16.69 13.25 3.68
C ASP A 67 -16.61 14.79 3.48
N SER A 68 -16.86 15.31 2.27
CA SER A 68 -16.75 16.75 1.90
C SER A 68 -18.10 17.42 1.72
#